data_AF-A0A1G2BYU6-F1
#
_entry.id   AF-A0A1G2BYU6-F1
#
_cell.length_a   1.000
_cell.length_b   1.000
_cell.length_c   1.000
_cell.angle_alpha   90.00
_cell.angle_beta   90.00
_cell.angle_gamma   90.00
#
_symmetry.space_group_name_H-M   'P 1'
#
loop_
_entity.id
_entity.type
_entity.pdbx_description
1 polymer ?
#
loop_
_entity_poly.entity_id
_entity_poly.type
_entity_poly.pdbx_seq_one_letter_code
_entity_poly.pdbx_strand_id
1 'polypeptide(L)'
;MDNLEKYLSNLPKPKLSRLVDLKIRFRIYRFMIWKGMGNSMSTLLHPHSFWLRVSYMTLIIMIVLGSSAVYAANNDNITPGHSLYPLKKTIETVEQNLSLTKNAQVNTLNKLSERRLKEAINLASEDIEKNDNEQESNSNIKQNLDELVENLNEAVTISQEIGDQDKAQQVKENIKEKNENVIKYLEDLGDIARQKRDHEISDKVDEAKQAIRKYQKILEDDEKSSNKKEDSKKSLWERRSDNNDDNDEPLKNSNESGRDDFSDEGRDEDNGSD
;
A
#
# COMPACT_ATOMS: atom_id res chain seq x y z
N MET A 1 -75.08 -9.59 -33.32
CA MET A 1 -73.90 -8.78 -33.72
C MET A 1 -73.32 -9.24 -35.05
N ASP A 2 -73.93 -10.23 -35.70
CA ASP A 2 -73.37 -11.01 -36.80
C ASP A 2 -73.40 -10.28 -38.16
N ASN A 3 -74.17 -9.19 -38.26
CA ASN A 3 -74.19 -8.37 -39.46
C ASN A 3 -72.94 -7.50 -39.58
N LEU A 4 -72.29 -7.14 -38.46
CA LEU A 4 -71.12 -6.23 -38.48
C LEU A 4 -69.88 -6.92 -39.07
N GLU A 5 -69.66 -8.20 -38.77
CA GLU A 5 -68.58 -9.02 -39.34
C GLU A 5 -68.76 -9.25 -40.85
N LYS A 6 -70.02 -9.38 -41.30
CA LYS A 6 -70.35 -9.55 -42.72
C LYS A 6 -70.08 -8.29 -43.54
N TYR A 7 -70.24 -7.10 -42.94
CA TYR A 7 -69.88 -5.83 -43.58
C TYR A 7 -68.37 -5.55 -43.52
N LEU A 8 -67.69 -5.92 -42.42
CA LEU A 8 -66.23 -5.76 -42.28
C LEU A 8 -65.43 -6.64 -43.25
N SER A 9 -65.91 -7.84 -43.56
CA SER A 9 -65.24 -8.77 -44.47
C SER A 9 -65.38 -8.40 -45.95
N ASN A 10 -66.42 -7.63 -46.31
CA ASN A 10 -66.67 -7.16 -47.67
C ASN A 10 -66.06 -5.79 -47.99
N LEU A 11 -65.32 -5.17 -47.07
CA LEU A 11 -64.61 -3.94 -47.38
C LEU A 11 -63.50 -4.24 -48.40
N PRO A 12 -63.42 -3.48 -49.52
CA PRO A 12 -62.37 -3.67 -50.51
C PRO A 12 -61.04 -3.47 -49.81
N LYS A 13 -60.23 -4.53 -49.70
CA LYS A 13 -58.88 -4.45 -49.13
C LYS A 13 -58.07 -3.54 -50.05
N PRO A 14 -57.76 -2.30 -49.66
CA PRO A 14 -56.95 -1.45 -50.52
C PRO A 14 -55.60 -2.14 -50.67
N LYS A 15 -55.16 -2.37 -51.91
CA LYS A 15 -53.81 -2.87 -52.19
C LYS A 15 -52.83 -1.74 -51.89
N LEU A 16 -52.56 -1.53 -50.61
CA LEU A 16 -51.53 -0.63 -50.14
C LEU A 16 -50.18 -1.19 -50.62
N SER A 17 -49.36 -0.33 -51.23
CA SER A 17 -47.99 -0.71 -51.54
C SER A 17 -47.26 -1.04 -50.24
N ARG A 18 -46.32 -1.98 -50.29
CA ARG A 18 -45.58 -2.44 -49.10
C ARG A 18 -44.97 -1.29 -48.29
N LEU A 19 -44.60 -0.19 -48.95
CA LEU A 19 -44.05 1.00 -48.32
C LEU A 19 -45.08 1.75 -47.46
N VAL A 20 -46.34 1.83 -47.90
CA VAL A 20 -47.38 2.52 -47.14
C VAL A 20 -47.81 1.70 -45.93
N ASP A 21 -47.91 0.37 -46.07
CA ASP A 21 -48.17 -0.52 -44.92
C ASP A 21 -47.06 -0.40 -43.86
N LEU A 22 -45.80 -0.39 -44.28
CA LEU A 22 -44.66 -0.24 -43.36
C LEU A 22 -44.68 1.11 -42.64
N LYS A 23 -45.05 2.20 -43.33
CA LYS A 23 -45.18 3.54 -42.73
C LYS A 23 -46.31 3.60 -41.70
N ILE A 24 -47.44 2.95 -41.97
CA ILE A 24 -48.58 2.89 -41.03
C ILE A 24 -48.18 2.07 -39.79
N ARG A 25 -47.57 0.89 -39.98
CA ARG A 25 -47.07 0.06 -38.88
C ARG A 25 -46.05 0.81 -38.02
N PHE A 26 -45.10 1.51 -38.65
CA PHE A 26 -44.11 2.30 -37.94
C PHE A 26 -44.75 3.43 -37.12
N ARG A 27 -45.79 4.08 -37.64
CA ARG A 27 -46.52 5.13 -36.94
C ARG A 27 -47.30 4.61 -35.73
N ILE A 28 -47.93 3.44 -35.85
CA ILE A 28 -48.62 2.75 -34.75
C ILE A 28 -47.61 2.30 -33.69
N TYR A 29 -46.49 1.72 -34.11
CA TYR A 29 -45.43 1.27 -33.21
C TYR A 29 -44.81 2.44 -32.44
N ARG A 30 -44.51 3.56 -33.12
CA ARG A 30 -44.07 4.80 -32.50
C ARG A 30 -45.09 5.32 -31.48
N PHE A 31 -46.38 5.26 -31.79
CA PHE A 31 -47.44 5.70 -30.87
C PHE A 31 -47.53 4.81 -29.62
N MET A 32 -47.40 3.48 -29.77
CA MET A 32 -47.34 2.56 -28.62
C MET A 32 -46.12 2.81 -27.74
N ILE A 33 -44.93 3.00 -28.33
CA ILE A 33 -43.71 3.31 -27.58
C ILE A 33 -43.88 4.62 -26.79
N TRP A 34 -44.39 5.67 -27.44
CA TRP A 34 -44.63 6.95 -26.77
C TRP A 34 -45.64 6.85 -25.63
N LYS A 35 -46.73 6.09 -25.81
CA LYS A 35 -47.74 5.93 -24.75
C LYS A 35 -47.22 5.09 -23.58
N GLY A 36 -46.36 4.10 -23.83
CA GLY A 36 -45.70 3.30 -22.80
C GLY A 36 -44.66 4.09 -22.00
N MET A 37 -43.92 5.00 -22.65
CA MET A 37 -42.92 5.85 -21.98
C MET A 37 -43.53 6.91 -21.05
N GLY A 38 -44.76 7.39 -21.31
CA GLY A 38 -45.41 8.43 -20.50
C GLY A 38 -45.59 8.05 -19.01
N ASN A 39 -45.93 6.80 -18.72
CA ASN A 39 -46.09 6.33 -17.34
C ASN A 39 -44.74 5.97 -16.68
N SER A 40 -43.72 5.58 -17.45
CA SER A 40 -42.38 5.29 -16.92
C SER A 40 -41.52 6.56 -16.73
N MET A 41 -41.77 7.64 -17.47
CA MET A 41 -41.03 8.90 -17.28
C MET A 41 -41.41 9.63 -15.99
N SER A 42 -42.66 9.51 -15.53
CA SER A 42 -43.13 10.12 -14.28
C SER A 42 -42.43 9.52 -13.04
N THR A 43 -42.10 8.23 -13.06
CA THR A 43 -41.39 7.55 -11.94
C THR A 43 -39.86 7.69 -12.03
N LEU A 44 -39.34 8.11 -13.19
CA LEU A 44 -37.92 8.39 -13.45
C LEU A 44 -37.48 9.80 -13.01
N LEU A 45 -38.42 10.72 -12.80
CA LEU A 45 -38.17 12.12 -12.45
C LEU A 45 -38.43 12.46 -10.98
N HIS A 46 -38.47 11.47 -10.10
CA HIS A 46 -38.36 11.75 -8.67
C HIS A 46 -36.88 11.87 -8.33
N PRO A 47 -36.35 13.09 -8.09
CA PRO A 47 -34.91 13.28 -7.88
C PRO A 47 -34.39 12.38 -6.74
N HIS A 48 -35.21 12.16 -5.72
CA HIS A 48 -34.85 11.33 -4.58
C HIS A 48 -34.63 9.84 -4.92
N SER A 49 -35.37 9.27 -5.89
CA SER A 49 -35.19 7.86 -6.29
C SER A 49 -33.99 7.68 -7.22
N PHE A 50 -33.64 8.71 -8.00
CA PHE A 50 -32.43 8.74 -8.81
C PHE A 50 -31.17 8.75 -7.93
N TRP A 51 -31.11 9.61 -6.91
CA TRP A 51 -29.98 9.67 -5.97
C TRP A 51 -29.78 8.36 -5.20
N LEU A 52 -30.85 7.69 -4.76
CA LEU A 52 -30.76 6.38 -4.12
C LEU A 52 -30.21 5.30 -5.05
N ARG A 53 -30.62 5.29 -6.33
CA ARG A 53 -30.11 4.34 -7.32
C ARG A 53 -28.64 4.59 -7.65
N VAL A 54 -28.24 5.86 -7.79
CA VAL A 54 -26.84 6.23 -7.98
C VAL A 54 -26.01 5.79 -6.78
N SER A 55 -26.46 6.09 -5.55
CA SER A 55 -25.79 5.66 -4.32
C SER A 55 -25.62 4.14 -4.24
N TYR A 56 -26.68 3.39 -4.56
CA TYR A 56 -26.62 1.93 -4.57
C TYR A 56 -25.68 1.38 -5.64
N MET A 57 -25.70 1.95 -6.85
CA MET A 57 -24.76 1.58 -7.91
C MET A 57 -23.32 1.92 -7.54
N THR A 58 -23.07 3.08 -6.93
CA THR A 58 -21.73 3.42 -6.43
C THR A 58 -21.26 2.47 -5.32
N LEU A 59 -22.16 2.01 -4.45
CA LEU A 59 -21.83 1.02 -3.42
C LEU A 59 -21.48 -0.34 -4.05
N ILE A 60 -22.25 -0.80 -5.05
CA ILE A 60 -21.93 -2.03 -5.78
C ILE A 60 -20.58 -1.91 -6.49
N ILE A 61 -20.35 -0.79 -7.18
CA ILE A 61 -19.07 -0.53 -7.85
C ILE A 61 -17.93 -0.51 -6.83
N MET A 62 -18.10 0.11 -5.67
CA MET A 62 -17.14 0.08 -4.56
C MET A 62 -16.89 -1.34 -4.05
N ILE A 63 -17.92 -2.19 -3.94
CA ILE A 63 -17.77 -3.58 -3.49
C ILE A 63 -17.04 -4.43 -4.54
N VAL A 64 -17.37 -4.27 -5.82
CA VAL A 64 -16.73 -5.02 -6.93
C VAL A 64 -15.29 -4.56 -7.15
N LEU A 65 -15.03 -3.25 -7.15
CA LEU A 65 -13.67 -2.71 -7.23
C LEU A 65 -12.87 -3.01 -5.97
N GLY A 66 -13.50 -2.92 -4.80
CA GLY A 66 -12.87 -3.24 -3.51
C GLY A 66 -12.48 -4.71 -3.41
N SER A 67 -13.35 -5.63 -3.81
CA SER A 67 -13.05 -7.07 -3.80
C SER A 67 -11.94 -7.46 -4.79
N SER A 68 -11.94 -6.88 -5.99
CA SER A 68 -10.85 -7.09 -6.97
C SER A 68 -9.53 -6.46 -6.52
N ALA A 69 -9.55 -5.29 -5.87
CA ALA A 69 -8.37 -4.68 -5.27
C ALA A 69 -7.79 -5.52 -4.13
N VAL A 70 -8.63 -6.04 -3.23
CA VAL A 70 -8.20 -6.93 -2.13
C VAL A 70 -7.59 -8.22 -2.67
N TYR A 71 -8.20 -8.82 -3.71
CA TYR A 71 -7.63 -9.98 -4.38
C TYR A 71 -6.27 -9.65 -5.02
N ALA A 72 -6.19 -8.50 -5.72
CA ALA A 72 -4.96 -8.08 -6.38
C ALA A 72 -3.79 -7.86 -5.40
N ALA A 73 -4.08 -7.28 -4.24
CA ALA A 73 -3.08 -6.91 -3.24
C ALA A 73 -2.59 -8.08 -2.37
N ASN A 74 -3.40 -9.13 -2.22
CA ASN A 74 -3.09 -10.26 -1.32
C ASN A 74 -2.71 -11.55 -2.06
N ASN A 75 -2.85 -11.59 -3.38
CA ASN A 75 -2.50 -12.78 -4.15
C ASN A 75 -1.04 -12.75 -4.60
N ASP A 76 -0.27 -13.71 -4.12
CA ASP A 76 1.15 -13.89 -4.46
C ASP A 76 1.36 -14.38 -5.91
N ASN A 77 0.30 -14.88 -6.57
CA ASN A 77 0.33 -15.29 -7.99
C ASN A 77 0.25 -14.10 -8.97
N ILE A 78 0.06 -12.88 -8.47
CA ILE A 78 0.06 -11.66 -9.29
C ILE A 78 1.48 -11.11 -9.31
N THR A 79 2.22 -11.56 -10.31
CA THR A 79 3.62 -11.25 -10.59
C THR A 79 3.74 -10.21 -11.73
N PRO A 80 4.92 -9.59 -11.92
CA PRO A 80 5.16 -8.75 -13.09
C PRO A 80 4.80 -9.49 -14.40
N GLY A 81 4.08 -8.81 -15.30
CA GLY A 81 3.52 -9.41 -16.52
C GLY A 81 2.04 -9.81 -16.42
N HIS A 82 1.51 -9.97 -15.20
CA HIS A 82 0.07 -10.23 -15.00
C HIS A 82 -0.78 -8.95 -15.26
N SER A 83 -1.96 -9.10 -15.88
CA SER A 83 -2.86 -7.97 -16.22
C SER A 83 -3.28 -7.11 -15.01
N LEU A 84 -3.36 -7.74 -13.83
CA LEU A 84 -3.69 -7.06 -12.57
C LEU A 84 -2.48 -6.47 -11.83
N TYR A 85 -1.25 -6.66 -12.31
CA TYR A 85 -0.04 -6.19 -11.64
C TYR A 85 0.02 -4.64 -11.50
N PRO A 86 -0.39 -3.83 -12.49
CA PRO A 86 -0.43 -2.38 -12.33
C PRO A 86 -1.37 -1.92 -11.21
N LEU A 87 -2.49 -2.63 -11.03
CA LEU A 87 -3.42 -2.37 -9.95
C LEU A 87 -2.79 -2.70 -8.59
N LYS A 88 -2.09 -3.85 -8.49
CA LYS A 88 -1.33 -4.23 -7.28
C LYS A 88 -0.30 -3.16 -6.91
N LYS A 89 0.52 -2.72 -7.86
CA LYS A 89 1.49 -1.61 -7.67
C LYS A 89 0.82 -0.33 -7.18
N THR A 90 -0.32 0.04 -7.77
CA THR A 90 -1.06 1.25 -7.34
C THR A 90 -1.52 1.12 -5.89
N ILE A 91 -2.01 -0.05 -5.48
CA ILE A 91 -2.43 -0.30 -4.09
C ILE A 91 -1.22 -0.25 -3.15
N GLU A 92 -0.08 -0.80 -3.55
CA GLU A 92 1.16 -0.75 -2.78
C GLU A 92 1.67 0.69 -2.61
N THR A 93 1.62 1.52 -3.65
CA THR A 93 1.95 2.95 -3.57
C THR A 93 1.01 3.70 -2.63
N VAL A 94 -0.29 3.39 -2.68
CA VAL A 94 -1.27 3.97 -1.74
C VAL A 94 -0.96 3.51 -0.31
N GLU A 95 -0.61 2.24 -0.10
CA GLU A 95 -0.22 1.69 1.20
C GLU A 95 1.03 2.39 1.76
N GLN A 96 2.03 2.66 0.93
CA GLN A 96 3.21 3.47 1.30
C GLN A 96 2.83 4.91 1.66
N ASN A 97 2.02 5.57 0.82
CA ASN A 97 1.62 6.96 1.05
C ASN A 97 0.74 7.14 2.30
N LEU A 98 -0.01 6.11 2.70
CA LEU A 98 -0.83 6.12 3.92
C LEU A 98 -0.02 5.81 5.18
N SER A 99 1.23 5.35 5.06
CA SER A 99 2.12 5.12 6.20
C SER A 99 2.71 6.44 6.70
N LEU A 100 1.95 7.13 7.56
CA LEU A 100 2.29 8.46 8.08
C LEU A 100 3.39 8.46 9.15
N THR A 101 3.62 7.34 9.83
CA THR A 101 4.63 7.23 10.90
C THR A 101 5.85 6.47 10.40
N LYS A 102 7.05 6.84 10.86
CA LYS A 102 8.30 6.12 10.51
C LYS A 102 8.22 4.62 10.79
N ASN A 103 7.61 4.24 11.91
CA ASN A 103 7.37 2.83 12.25
C ASN A 103 6.45 2.15 11.21
N ALA A 104 5.32 2.79 10.84
CA ALA A 104 4.44 2.27 9.80
C ALA A 104 5.14 2.16 8.44
N GLN A 105 5.99 3.12 8.08
CA GLN A 105 6.77 3.09 6.84
C GLN A 105 7.71 1.89 6.79
N VAL A 106 8.46 1.67 7.86
CA VAL A 106 9.37 0.51 7.98
C VAL A 106 8.60 -0.82 7.89
N ASN A 107 7.44 -0.92 8.56
CA ASN A 107 6.60 -2.11 8.46
C ASN A 107 6.05 -2.34 7.05
N THR A 108 5.62 -1.26 6.37
CA THR A 108 5.16 -1.34 4.99
C THR A 108 6.28 -1.76 4.04
N LEU A 109 7.47 -1.18 4.16
CA LEU A 109 8.63 -1.55 3.35
C LEU A 109 9.02 -3.01 3.55
N ASN A 110 9.07 -3.49 4.79
CA ASN A 110 9.30 -4.91 5.08
C ASN A 110 8.25 -5.82 4.43
N LYS A 111 6.97 -5.44 4.51
CA LYS A 111 5.87 -6.19 3.90
C LYS A 111 6.01 -6.23 2.37
N LEU A 112 6.47 -5.15 1.75
CA LEU A 112 6.73 -5.11 0.32
C LEU A 112 7.95 -5.97 -0.07
N SER A 113 9.02 -5.95 0.72
CA SER A 113 10.17 -6.86 0.54
C SER A 113 9.75 -8.32 0.58
N GLU A 114 8.92 -8.71 1.55
CA GLU A 114 8.37 -10.08 1.63
C GLU A 114 7.52 -10.43 0.40
N ARG A 115 6.68 -9.51 -0.07
CA ARG A 115 5.88 -9.71 -1.29
C ARG A 115 6.76 -9.91 -2.51
N ARG A 116 7.80 -9.09 -2.70
CA ARG A 116 8.74 -9.23 -3.83
C ARG A 116 9.48 -10.55 -3.82
N LEU A 117 9.89 -11.02 -2.64
CA LEU A 117 10.52 -12.32 -2.51
C LEU A 117 9.61 -13.47 -2.91
N LYS A 118 8.35 -13.43 -2.45
CA LYS A 118 7.35 -14.44 -2.83
C LYS A 118 7.03 -14.41 -4.31
N GLU A 119 6.91 -13.23 -4.91
CA GLU A 119 6.75 -13.07 -6.36
C GLU A 119 7.93 -13.67 -7.12
N ALA A 120 9.17 -13.42 -6.66
CA ALA A 120 10.37 -14.00 -7.24
C ALA A 120 10.40 -15.54 -7.13
N ILE A 121 10.01 -16.10 -5.97
CA ILE A 121 9.91 -17.55 -5.77
C ILE A 121 8.83 -18.15 -6.67
N ASN A 122 7.67 -17.51 -6.80
CA ASN A 122 6.60 -18.00 -7.66
C ASN A 122 7.04 -18.02 -9.13
N LEU A 123 7.68 -16.95 -9.61
CA LEU A 123 8.27 -16.89 -10.95
C LEU A 123 9.36 -17.95 -11.15
N ALA A 124 10.19 -18.19 -10.13
CA ALA A 124 11.24 -19.19 -10.19
C ALA A 124 10.70 -20.62 -10.09
N SER A 125 9.55 -20.84 -9.47
CA SER A 125 8.93 -22.16 -9.28
C SER A 125 7.99 -22.54 -10.43
N GLU A 126 7.51 -21.58 -11.23
CA GLU A 126 6.78 -21.89 -12.46
C GLU A 126 7.69 -22.67 -13.42
N ASP A 127 7.21 -23.84 -13.85
CA ASP A 127 7.94 -24.76 -14.74
C ASP A 127 8.34 -24.04 -16.04
N ILE A 128 9.66 -24.01 -16.31
CA ILE A 128 10.26 -23.46 -17.54
C ILE A 128 9.66 -24.13 -18.78
N GLU A 129 9.22 -25.40 -18.68
CA GLU A 129 8.61 -26.13 -19.79
C GLU A 129 7.32 -25.49 -20.33
N LYS A 130 6.69 -24.57 -19.60
CA LYS A 130 5.49 -23.84 -20.05
C LYS A 130 5.74 -22.38 -20.42
N ASN A 131 6.94 -21.84 -20.15
CA ASN A 131 7.24 -20.43 -20.39
C ASN A 131 8.04 -20.27 -21.68
N ASP A 132 7.37 -19.87 -22.76
CA ASP A 132 8.01 -19.47 -24.02
C ASP A 132 8.96 -18.26 -23.85
N ASN A 133 8.93 -17.56 -22.70
CA ASN A 133 9.72 -16.37 -22.38
C ASN A 133 10.55 -16.51 -21.08
N GLU A 134 11.46 -17.49 -21.01
CA GLU A 134 12.42 -17.64 -19.89
C GLU A 134 13.18 -16.33 -19.57
N GLN A 135 13.56 -15.58 -20.61
CA GLN A 135 14.25 -14.30 -20.47
C GLN A 135 13.40 -13.23 -19.75
N GLU A 136 12.08 -13.20 -20.00
CA GLU A 136 11.17 -12.27 -19.34
C GLU A 136 10.97 -12.64 -17.87
N SER A 137 10.81 -13.93 -17.57
CA SER A 137 10.71 -14.43 -16.20
C SER A 137 11.97 -14.07 -15.39
N ASN A 138 13.16 -14.31 -15.93
CA ASN A 138 14.42 -13.99 -15.25
C ASN A 138 14.59 -12.48 -15.06
N SER A 139 14.15 -11.65 -16.02
CA SER A 139 14.11 -10.19 -15.87
C SER A 139 13.20 -9.76 -14.73
N ASN A 140 12.02 -10.37 -14.63
CA ASN A 140 11.05 -10.06 -13.57
C ASN A 140 11.52 -10.51 -12.19
N ILE A 141 12.20 -11.67 -12.10
CA ILE A 141 12.84 -12.13 -10.86
C ILE A 141 13.90 -11.13 -10.41
N LYS A 142 14.77 -10.66 -11.31
CA LYS A 142 15.81 -9.67 -10.99
C LYS A 142 15.20 -8.35 -10.53
N GLN A 143 14.20 -7.85 -11.25
CA GLN A 143 13.48 -6.64 -10.84
C GLN A 143 12.92 -6.77 -9.42
N ASN A 144 12.29 -7.92 -9.10
CA ASN A 144 11.77 -8.15 -7.76
C ASN A 144 12.87 -8.21 -6.69
N LEU A 145 14.03 -8.80 -7.00
CA LEU A 145 15.18 -8.82 -6.08
C LEU A 145 15.79 -7.43 -5.89
N ASP A 146 15.89 -6.63 -6.94
CA ASP A 146 16.37 -5.24 -6.86
C ASP A 146 15.42 -4.38 -6.00
N GLU A 147 14.11 -4.47 -6.23
CA GLU A 147 13.09 -3.78 -5.43
C GLU A 147 13.09 -4.26 -3.96
N LEU A 148 13.36 -5.55 -3.71
CA LEU A 148 13.53 -6.08 -2.35
C LEU A 148 14.72 -5.42 -1.66
N VAL A 149 15.87 -5.32 -2.34
CA VAL A 149 17.08 -4.71 -1.77
C VAL A 149 16.86 -3.22 -1.50
N GLU A 150 16.20 -2.51 -2.42
CA GLU A 150 15.85 -1.10 -2.26
C GLU A 150 14.94 -0.88 -1.04
N ASN A 151 13.83 -1.63 -0.95
CA ASN A 151 12.89 -1.54 0.18
C ASN A 151 13.57 -1.83 1.52
N LEU A 152 14.48 -2.82 1.57
CA LEU A 152 15.25 -3.12 2.78
C LEU A 152 16.18 -1.98 3.14
N ASN A 153 16.94 -1.43 2.19
CA ASN A 153 17.84 -0.29 2.40
C ASN A 153 17.10 0.95 2.90
N GLU A 154 15.93 1.24 2.34
CA GLU A 154 15.08 2.35 2.77
C GLU A 154 14.54 2.12 4.18
N ALA A 155 14.08 0.89 4.50
CA ALA A 155 13.63 0.54 5.84
C ALA A 155 14.74 0.72 6.88
N VAL A 156 16.00 0.43 6.54
CA VAL A 156 17.15 0.71 7.40
C VAL A 156 17.24 2.19 7.73
N THR A 157 17.26 3.00 6.68
CA THR A 157 17.47 4.44 6.78
C THR A 157 16.39 5.05 7.67
N ILE A 158 15.12 4.72 7.42
CA ILE A 158 13.99 5.23 8.21
C ILE A 158 14.07 4.73 9.66
N SER A 159 14.47 3.47 9.89
CA SER A 159 14.58 2.91 11.24
C SER A 159 15.62 3.61 12.10
N GLN A 160 16.72 4.10 11.51
CA GLN A 160 17.76 4.86 12.20
C GLN A 160 17.29 6.26 12.62
N GLU A 161 16.31 6.82 11.92
CA GLU A 161 15.76 8.14 12.23
C GLU A 161 14.60 8.11 13.24
N ILE A 162 14.27 6.95 13.80
CA ILE A 162 13.26 6.82 14.86
C ILE A 162 13.89 7.32 16.17
N GLY A 163 13.51 8.53 16.60
CA GLY A 163 14.04 9.13 17.82
C GLY A 163 13.52 8.54 19.14
N ASP A 164 12.44 7.76 19.10
CA ASP A 164 11.84 7.09 20.26
C ASP A 164 12.50 5.72 20.45
N GLN A 165 13.29 5.57 21.53
CA GLN A 165 14.14 4.40 21.77
C GLN A 165 13.33 3.10 21.91
N ASP A 166 12.19 3.13 22.59
CA ASP A 166 11.35 1.94 22.81
C ASP A 166 10.70 1.49 21.50
N LYS A 167 10.18 2.45 20.72
CA LYS A 167 9.60 2.15 19.39
C LYS A 167 10.66 1.72 18.39
N ALA A 168 11.85 2.32 18.45
CA ALA A 168 12.97 1.90 17.62
C ALA A 168 13.33 0.45 17.92
N GLN A 169 13.41 0.05 19.19
CA GLN A 169 13.76 -1.31 19.57
C GLN A 169 12.72 -2.34 19.11
N GLN A 170 11.42 -2.08 19.29
CA GLN A 170 10.36 -2.94 18.76
C GLN A 170 10.43 -3.10 17.24
N VAL A 171 10.69 -2.00 16.53
CA VAL A 171 10.82 -1.98 15.08
C VAL A 171 12.03 -2.83 14.66
N LYS A 172 13.16 -2.69 15.35
CA LYS A 172 14.39 -3.47 15.11
C LYS A 172 14.19 -4.97 15.33
N GLU A 173 13.54 -5.37 16.41
CA GLU A 173 13.22 -6.79 16.69
C GLU A 173 12.32 -7.37 15.60
N ASN A 174 11.26 -6.65 15.22
CA ASN A 174 10.36 -7.07 14.15
C ASN A 174 11.08 -7.22 12.81
N ILE A 175 11.99 -6.30 12.46
CA ILE A 175 12.75 -6.41 11.21
C ILE A 175 13.73 -7.59 11.29
N LYS A 176 14.36 -7.83 12.45
CA LYS A 176 15.26 -8.97 12.64
C LYS A 176 14.55 -10.30 12.40
N GLU A 177 13.38 -10.50 13.02
CA GLU A 177 12.57 -11.71 12.83
C GLU A 177 12.16 -11.89 11.37
N LYS A 178 11.68 -10.83 10.72
CA LYS A 178 11.27 -10.87 9.31
C LYS A 178 12.45 -11.18 8.39
N ASN A 179 13.61 -10.62 8.66
CA ASN A 179 14.83 -10.85 7.88
C ASN A 179 15.33 -12.30 7.96
N GLU A 180 15.18 -12.96 9.11
CA GLU A 180 15.50 -14.39 9.21
C GLU A 180 14.63 -15.24 8.27
N ASN A 181 13.34 -14.89 8.16
CA ASN A 181 12.45 -15.56 7.21
C ASN A 181 12.82 -15.23 5.76
N VAL A 182 13.13 -13.97 5.44
CA VAL A 182 13.60 -13.55 4.11
C VAL A 182 14.88 -14.30 3.71
N ILE A 183 15.83 -14.51 4.64
CA ILE A 183 17.05 -15.27 4.36
C ILE A 183 16.73 -16.71 3.96
N LYS A 184 15.83 -17.40 4.68
CA LYS A 184 15.42 -18.78 4.36
C LYS A 184 14.83 -18.87 2.95
N TYR A 185 13.93 -17.95 2.62
CA TYR A 185 13.34 -17.86 1.28
C TYR A 185 14.36 -17.53 0.18
N LEU A 186 15.38 -16.71 0.47
CA LEU A 186 16.51 -16.46 -0.44
C LEU A 186 17.43 -17.69 -0.58
N GLU A 187 17.50 -18.57 0.42
CA GLU A 187 18.18 -19.86 0.29
C GLU A 187 17.41 -20.76 -0.68
N ASP A 188 16.10 -20.90 -0.51
CA ASP A 188 15.24 -21.66 -1.43
C ASP A 188 15.38 -21.13 -2.88
N LEU A 189 15.30 -19.82 -3.07
CA LEU A 189 15.45 -19.18 -4.39
C LEU A 189 16.86 -19.39 -4.97
N GLY A 190 17.89 -19.33 -4.13
CA GLY A 190 19.27 -19.58 -4.54
C GLY A 190 19.50 -21.02 -4.99
N ASP A 191 18.88 -22.00 -4.31
CA ASP A 191 18.96 -23.41 -4.69
C ASP A 191 18.22 -23.68 -5.99
N ILE A 192 17.05 -23.06 -6.21
CA ILE A 192 16.33 -23.08 -7.48
C ILE A 192 17.20 -22.49 -8.61
N ALA A 193 17.81 -21.32 -8.38
CA ALA A 193 18.67 -20.66 -9.37
C ALA A 193 19.89 -21.51 -9.74
N ARG A 194 20.54 -22.13 -8.75
CA ARG A 194 21.67 -23.06 -8.97
C ARG A 194 21.26 -24.30 -9.74
N GLN A 195 20.10 -24.88 -9.41
CA GLN A 195 19.55 -26.02 -10.15
C GLN A 195 19.30 -25.65 -11.62
N LYS A 196 18.81 -24.43 -11.87
CA LYS A 196 18.58 -23.87 -13.22
C LYS A 196 19.85 -23.36 -13.92
N ARG A 197 21.01 -23.35 -13.22
CA ARG A 197 22.27 -22.75 -13.70
C ARG A 197 22.15 -21.27 -14.08
N ASP A 198 21.24 -20.54 -13.45
CA ASP A 198 21.12 -19.09 -13.63
C ASP A 198 22.08 -18.38 -12.66
N HIS A 199 23.28 -18.09 -13.16
CA HIS A 199 24.32 -17.40 -12.39
C HIS A 199 23.90 -15.98 -11.99
N GLU A 200 23.11 -15.29 -12.81
CA GLU A 200 22.77 -13.89 -12.56
C GLU A 200 21.73 -13.77 -11.44
N ILE A 201 20.74 -14.67 -11.40
CA ILE A 201 19.81 -14.76 -10.28
C ILE A 201 20.55 -15.19 -9.00
N SER A 202 21.49 -16.14 -9.09
CA SER A 202 22.30 -16.55 -7.94
C SER A 202 23.11 -15.38 -7.36
N ASP A 203 23.75 -14.58 -8.22
CA ASP A 203 24.52 -13.41 -7.80
C ASP A 203 23.63 -12.36 -7.12
N LYS A 204 22.43 -12.13 -7.66
CA LYS A 204 21.43 -11.22 -7.08
C LYS A 204 20.88 -11.70 -5.74
N VAL A 205 20.68 -13.01 -5.58
CA VAL A 205 20.31 -13.63 -4.31
C VAL A 205 21.41 -13.39 -3.26
N ASP A 206 22.67 -13.54 -3.64
CA ASP A 206 23.79 -13.30 -2.74
C ASP A 206 23.94 -11.80 -2.39
N GLU A 207 23.70 -10.90 -3.34
CA GLU A 207 23.61 -9.45 -3.11
C GLU A 207 22.52 -9.13 -2.06
N ALA A 208 21.32 -9.70 -2.23
CA ALA A 208 20.22 -9.53 -1.28
C ALA A 208 20.56 -10.07 0.12
N LYS A 209 21.19 -11.24 0.21
CA LYS A 209 21.68 -11.81 1.48
C LYS A 209 22.71 -10.90 2.14
N GLN A 210 23.62 -10.31 1.37
CA GLN A 210 24.61 -9.38 1.89
C GLN A 210 23.97 -8.09 2.41
N ALA A 211 22.96 -7.55 1.72
CA ALA A 211 22.21 -6.39 2.18
C ALA A 211 21.52 -6.66 3.53
N ILE A 212 20.85 -7.81 3.67
CA ILE A 212 20.21 -8.22 4.92
C ILE A 212 21.24 -8.40 6.05
N ARG A 213 22.39 -9.01 5.78
CA ARG A 213 23.46 -9.18 6.79
C ARG A 213 24.06 -7.86 7.23
N LYS A 214 24.30 -6.93 6.29
CA LYS A 214 24.74 -5.57 6.62
C LYS A 214 23.72 -4.90 7.54
N TYR A 215 22.44 -5.07 7.24
CA TYR A 215 21.39 -4.53 8.07
C TYR A 215 21.36 -5.13 9.48
N GLN A 216 21.41 -6.46 9.62
CA GLN A 216 21.49 -7.12 10.93
C GLN A 216 22.68 -6.61 11.74
N LYS A 217 23.83 -6.40 11.11
CA LYS A 217 25.02 -5.86 11.77
C LYS A 217 24.81 -4.43 12.28
N ILE A 218 24.18 -3.56 11.48
CA ILE A 218 23.84 -2.19 11.89
C ILE A 218 22.93 -2.21 13.12
N LEU A 219 21.95 -3.11 13.15
CA LEU A 219 21.05 -3.26 14.30
C LEU A 219 21.80 -3.70 15.57
N GLU A 220 22.69 -4.68 15.45
CA GLU A 220 23.50 -5.17 16.58
C GLU A 220 24.49 -4.13 17.11
N ASP A 221 25.12 -3.36 16.21
CA ASP A 221 26.06 -2.31 16.59
C ASP A 221 25.37 -1.16 17.34
N ASP A 222 24.14 -0.81 16.92
CA ASP A 222 23.31 0.16 17.64
C ASP A 222 22.95 -0.32 19.05
N GLU A 223 22.54 -1.58 19.23
CA GLU A 223 22.22 -2.17 20.54
C GLU A 223 23.43 -2.18 21.49
N LYS A 224 24.62 -2.51 20.97
CA LYS A 224 25.86 -2.44 21.76
C LYS A 224 26.18 -1.01 22.18
N SER A 225 25.90 -0.04 21.32
CA SER A 225 26.14 1.37 21.61
C SER A 225 25.19 1.95 22.66
N SER A 226 23.92 1.50 22.70
CA SER A 226 22.96 1.91 23.72
C SER A 226 23.30 1.33 25.09
N ASN A 227 23.61 0.02 25.16
CA ASN A 227 23.98 -0.63 26.42
C ASN A 227 25.25 -0.01 27.03
N LYS A 228 26.26 0.30 26.20
CA LYS A 228 27.49 0.96 26.67
C LYS A 228 27.22 2.34 27.27
N LYS A 229 26.25 3.11 26.72
CA LYS A 229 25.87 4.42 27.29
C LYS A 229 25.14 4.28 28.63
N GLU A 230 24.29 3.27 28.79
CA GLU A 230 23.63 2.98 30.07
C GLU A 230 24.64 2.56 31.15
N ASP A 231 25.56 1.65 30.83
CA ASP A 231 26.62 1.23 31.76
C ASP A 231 27.53 2.41 32.15
N SER A 232 27.83 3.29 31.19
CA SER A 232 28.61 4.51 31.45
C SER A 232 27.87 5.49 32.37
N LYS A 233 26.55 5.65 32.21
CA LYS A 233 25.74 6.49 33.12
C LYS A 233 25.68 5.86 34.50
N LYS A 234 25.42 4.56 34.60
CA LYS A 234 25.30 3.85 35.87
C LYS A 234 26.60 3.93 36.68
N SER A 235 27.75 3.67 36.05
CA SER A 235 29.06 3.84 36.69
C SER A 235 29.39 5.28 37.09
N LEU A 236 28.88 6.29 36.37
CA LEU A 236 29.01 7.70 36.74
C LEU A 236 28.15 8.06 37.96
N TRP A 237 26.94 7.51 38.07
CA TRP A 237 26.08 7.67 39.25
C TRP A 237 26.66 6.95 40.47
N GLU A 238 27.18 5.73 40.31
CA GLU A 238 27.83 4.96 41.39
C GLU A 238 29.06 5.70 41.93
N ARG A 239 29.91 6.26 41.06
CA ARG A 239 31.04 7.13 41.47
C ARG A 239 30.63 8.42 42.16
N ARG A 240 29.41 8.93 41.93
CA ARG A 240 28.89 10.12 42.61
C ARG A 240 28.32 9.80 43.99
N SER A 241 27.77 8.61 44.17
CA SER A 241 27.26 8.15 45.48
C SER A 241 28.38 7.85 46.47
N ASP A 242 29.51 7.30 46.03
CA ASP A 242 30.64 6.96 46.92
C ASP A 242 31.48 8.18 47.37
N ASN A 243 31.27 9.36 46.79
CA ASN A 243 31.99 10.60 47.14
C ASN A 243 31.20 11.55 48.05
N ASN A 244 30.04 11.13 48.58
CA ASN A 244 29.17 11.96 49.41
C ASN A 244 29.22 11.63 50.90
N ASP A 245 30.17 10.81 51.36
CA ASP A 245 30.14 10.26 52.73
C ASP A 245 31.05 10.98 53.75
N ASP A 246 31.73 12.09 53.42
CA ASP A 246 32.57 12.80 54.42
C ASP A 246 32.81 14.29 54.08
N ASN A 247 31.77 15.13 54.14
CA ASN A 247 31.93 16.56 54.46
C ASN A 247 30.58 17.19 54.88
N ASP A 248 30.13 16.81 56.08
CA ASP A 248 29.25 17.64 56.91
C ASP A 248 30.02 18.90 57.35
N GLU A 249 30.11 19.91 56.49
CA GLU A 249 30.28 21.29 56.96
C GLU A 249 28.91 22.00 56.96
N PRO A 250 28.45 22.51 58.10
CA PRO A 250 27.22 23.27 58.18
C PRO A 250 27.40 24.60 57.46
N LEU A 251 26.87 24.70 56.24
CA LEU A 251 26.78 25.96 55.51
C LEU A 251 25.97 26.95 56.34
N LYS A 252 26.69 27.88 56.97
CA LYS A 252 26.14 29.04 57.64
C LYS A 252 25.35 29.85 56.61
N ASN A 253 24.07 29.91 56.91
CA ASN A 253 23.08 30.81 56.37
C ASN A 253 23.55 32.26 56.50
N SER A 254 24.12 32.83 55.45
CA SER A 254 24.26 34.28 55.29
C SER A 254 23.21 34.76 54.29
N ASN A 255 22.09 35.21 54.85
CA ASN A 255 21.25 36.25 54.27
C ASN A 255 22.16 37.37 53.76
N GLU A 256 22.25 37.54 52.44
CA GLU A 256 22.67 38.82 51.88
C GLU A 256 21.67 39.21 50.79
N SER A 257 20.78 40.10 51.23
CA SER A 257 19.87 40.88 50.42
C SER A 257 20.64 41.90 49.58
N GLY A 258 20.48 41.83 48.27
CA GLY A 258 20.69 42.93 47.33
C GLY A 258 20.06 42.52 45.99
N ARG A 259 18.98 43.16 45.51
CA ARG A 259 18.99 44.46 44.78
C ARG A 259 20.04 44.46 43.67
N ASP A 260 19.79 44.78 42.41
CA ASP A 260 18.69 45.37 41.67
C ASP A 260 18.99 45.12 40.17
N ASP A 261 18.09 45.58 39.29
CA ASP A 261 18.24 45.81 37.83
C ASP A 261 18.05 44.60 36.90
N PHE A 262 16.89 44.41 36.27
CA PHE A 262 16.22 45.28 35.27
C PHE A 262 17.06 45.46 34.00
N SER A 263 16.75 44.65 32.98
CA SER A 263 16.87 45.06 31.56
C SER A 263 15.92 44.19 30.74
N ASP A 264 14.70 44.71 30.68
CA ASP A 264 13.74 44.48 29.61
C ASP A 264 14.32 45.13 28.33
N GLU A 265 14.97 44.34 27.49
CA GLU A 265 15.23 44.74 26.10
C GLU A 265 14.45 43.81 25.19
N GLY A 266 13.28 44.32 24.80
CA GLY A 266 12.49 43.79 23.71
C GLY A 266 13.31 43.71 22.42
N ARG A 267 13.03 42.66 21.64
CA ARG A 267 13.39 42.62 20.24
C ARG A 267 12.21 42.10 19.43
N ASP A 268 11.36 43.05 19.09
CA ASP A 268 10.55 43.01 17.89
C ASP A 268 11.50 43.02 16.68
N GLU A 269 11.62 41.90 15.97
CA GLU A 269 12.02 41.94 14.56
C GLU A 269 11.01 41.12 13.76
N ASP A 270 9.92 41.84 13.45
CA ASP A 270 9.20 41.81 12.18
C ASP A 270 10.15 41.50 10.99
N ASN A 271 9.81 40.49 10.21
CA ASN A 271 10.18 40.42 8.79
C ASN A 271 9.15 39.54 8.08
N GLY A 272 8.14 40.22 7.53
CA GLY A 272 7.25 39.67 6.53
C GLY A 272 7.90 39.42 5.16
N SER A 273 7.03 38.96 4.25
CA SER A 273 7.19 38.87 2.79
C SER A 273 8.12 37.74 2.33
N ASP A 274 7.69 36.72 1.58
CA ASP A 274 6.72 36.64 0.46
C ASP A 274 5.82 35.39 0.49
#